data_AF-A0AAE8IRX9-F1
#
_entry.id   AF-A0AAE8IRX9-F1
#
_cell.length_a   1.000
_cell.length_b   1.000
_cell.length_c   1.000
_cell.angle_alpha   90.00
_cell.angle_beta   90.00
_cell.angle_gamma   90.00
#
_symmetry.space_group_name_H-M   'P 1'
#
loop_
_entity.id
_entity.type
_entity.pdbx_description
1 polymer ?
#
loop_
_entity_poly.entity_id
_entity_poly.type
_entity_poly.pdbx_seq_one_letter_code
_entity_poly.pdbx_strand_id
1 'polypeptide(L)'
;MDGQENFEELIKRLYEMARENPDDEDLQAIVELIKFLRRSRGSLQSWNHRYRSDITNLQDEVNDQMLTNESLQQDLLRAQQEMQQLALEKQRLAQEREKIRAELKEIDREVKVAAAKVRSSKSLYGKFSIVWNFLQSTFFSDDPQDFGKIEPGNDDDPDIPPSAGPVDPNPNPNSGGDKPWMSSSRADIQRDLLDR
;
A
#
# COMPACT_ATOMS: atom_id res chain seq x y z
N MET A 1 0.14 5.99 -57.05
CA MET A 1 1.28 5.06 -57.07
C MET A 1 2.07 5.21 -58.37
N ASP A 2 1.42 5.44 -59.51
CA ASP A 2 2.02 5.56 -60.86
C ASP A 2 3.12 6.63 -61.04
N GLY A 3 3.08 7.72 -60.27
CA GLY A 3 4.09 8.80 -60.39
C GLY A 3 5.47 8.43 -59.83
N GLN A 4 5.55 7.48 -58.90
CA GLN A 4 6.80 7.11 -58.24
C GLN A 4 7.57 6.06 -59.04
N GLU A 5 6.85 5.16 -59.70
CA GLU A 5 7.42 4.17 -60.62
C GLU A 5 8.01 4.83 -61.88
N ASN A 6 7.29 5.79 -62.47
CA ASN A 6 7.79 6.58 -63.61
C ASN A 6 9.08 7.37 -63.27
N PHE A 7 9.20 7.88 -62.04
CA PHE A 7 10.38 8.61 -61.61
C PHE A 7 11.59 7.69 -61.39
N GLU A 8 11.39 6.50 -60.81
CA GLU A 8 12.46 5.50 -60.66
C GLU A 8 12.96 4.98 -62.01
N GLU A 9 12.07 4.84 -62.99
CA GLU A 9 12.43 4.43 -64.34
C GLU A 9 13.23 5.50 -65.08
N LEU A 10 12.88 6.78 -64.90
CA LEU A 10 13.66 7.92 -65.40
C LEU A 10 15.07 7.98 -64.78
N ILE A 11 15.20 7.73 -63.47
CA ILE A 11 16.51 7.70 -62.80
C ILE A 11 17.37 6.54 -63.31
N LYS A 12 16.78 5.37 -63.58
CA LYS A 12 17.52 4.24 -64.17
C LYS A 12 18.08 4.60 -65.55
N ARG A 13 17.25 5.19 -66.43
CA ARG A 13 17.70 5.64 -67.75
C ARG A 13 18.81 6.69 -67.65
N LEU A 14 18.72 7.60 -66.68
CA LEU A 14 19.77 8.59 -66.43
C LEU A 14 21.09 7.93 -66.00
N TYR A 15 21.05 6.90 -65.15
CA TYR A 15 22.24 6.14 -64.77
C TYR A 15 22.84 5.35 -65.93
N GLU A 16 22.01 4.79 -66.81
CA GLU A 16 22.46 4.12 -68.04
C GLU A 16 23.15 5.12 -68.98
N MET A 17 22.53 6.29 -69.21
CA MET A 17 23.09 7.36 -70.03
C MET A 17 24.42 7.88 -69.49
N ALA A 18 24.53 8.04 -68.16
CA ALA A 18 25.79 8.44 -67.50
C ALA A 18 26.87 7.35 -67.61
N ARG A 19 26.48 6.08 -67.67
CA ARG A 19 27.42 4.98 -67.84
C ARG A 19 27.95 4.89 -69.27
N GLU A 20 27.12 5.20 -70.24
CA GLU A 20 27.48 5.22 -71.67
C GLU A 20 28.34 6.43 -72.04
N ASN A 21 28.21 7.55 -71.32
CA ASN A 21 28.95 8.78 -71.55
C ASN A 21 29.76 9.18 -70.30
N PRO A 22 30.90 8.50 -70.02
CA PRO A 22 31.69 8.75 -68.82
C PRO A 22 32.40 10.11 -68.82
N ASP A 23 32.66 10.68 -70.00
CA ASP A 23 33.39 11.95 -70.16
C ASP A 23 32.47 13.19 -70.01
N ASP A 24 31.15 13.00 -69.90
CA ASP A 24 30.19 14.08 -69.68
C ASP A 24 30.13 14.45 -68.19
N GLU A 25 30.91 15.46 -67.80
CA GLU A 25 31.02 15.93 -66.42
C GLU A 25 29.68 16.39 -65.83
N ASP A 26 28.83 17.05 -66.63
CA ASP A 26 27.53 17.54 -66.19
C ASP A 26 26.60 16.37 -65.85
N LEU A 27 26.59 15.34 -66.70
CA LEU A 27 25.79 14.14 -66.50
C LEU A 27 26.24 13.36 -65.25
N GLN A 28 27.56 13.24 -65.01
CA GLN A 28 28.09 12.63 -63.78
C GLN A 28 27.73 13.45 -62.54
N ALA A 29 27.81 14.78 -62.62
CA ALA A 29 27.48 15.67 -61.51
C ALA A 29 25.99 15.55 -61.10
N ILE A 30 25.09 15.44 -62.08
CA ILE A 30 23.66 15.22 -61.82
C ILE A 30 23.43 13.86 -61.14
N VAL A 31 24.10 12.80 -61.59
CA VAL A 31 24.01 11.47 -60.96
C VAL A 31 24.49 11.49 -59.51
N GLU A 32 25.61 12.14 -59.23
CA GLU A 32 26.12 12.28 -57.86
C GLU A 32 25.18 13.12 -56.98
N LEU A 33 24.58 14.18 -57.52
CA LEU A 33 23.58 14.97 -56.83
C LEU A 33 22.34 14.12 -56.47
N ILE A 34 21.84 13.29 -57.39
CA ILE A 34 20.70 12.41 -57.12
C ILE A 34 21.05 11.37 -56.05
N LYS A 35 22.24 10.77 -56.11
CA LYS A 35 22.72 9.85 -55.06
C LYS A 35 22.82 10.54 -53.71
N PHE A 36 23.30 11.79 -53.68
CA PHE A 36 23.37 12.59 -52.46
C PHE A 36 21.98 12.90 -51.91
N LEU A 37 21.04 13.35 -52.74
CA LEU A 37 19.66 13.65 -52.34
C LEU A 37 18.93 12.42 -51.80
N ARG A 38 19.14 11.24 -52.40
CA ARG A 38 18.59 9.97 -51.89
C ARG A 38 19.14 9.62 -50.50
N ARG A 39 20.46 9.74 -50.31
CA ARG A 39 21.11 9.53 -49.00
C ARG A 39 20.58 10.51 -47.96
N SER A 40 20.49 11.80 -48.31
CA SER A 40 19.96 12.85 -47.45
C SER A 40 18.50 12.59 -47.05
N ARG A 41 17.63 12.25 -48.00
CA ARG A 41 16.23 11.88 -47.72
C ARG A 41 16.13 10.69 -46.77
N GLY A 42 16.92 9.64 -46.99
CA GLY A 42 16.95 8.47 -46.10
C GLY A 42 17.39 8.85 -44.68
N SER A 43 18.39 9.70 -44.55
CA SER A 43 18.85 10.23 -43.26
C SER A 43 17.77 11.08 -42.57
N LEU A 44 17.05 11.92 -43.31
CA LEU A 44 15.96 12.73 -42.75
C LEU A 44 14.78 11.85 -42.29
N GLN A 45 14.44 10.81 -43.04
CA GLN A 45 13.39 9.87 -42.65
C GLN A 45 13.77 9.10 -41.39
N SER A 46 15.01 8.61 -41.30
CA SER A 46 15.48 7.91 -40.10
C SER A 46 15.53 8.83 -38.88
N TRP A 47 15.96 10.08 -39.07
CA TRP A 47 15.97 11.09 -38.01
C TRP A 47 14.56 11.43 -37.54
N ASN A 48 13.61 11.62 -38.46
CA ASN A 48 12.21 11.87 -38.12
C ASN A 48 11.59 10.70 -37.35
N HIS A 49 11.92 9.47 -37.74
CA HIS A 49 11.45 8.27 -37.05
C HIS A 49 11.99 8.20 -35.61
N ARG A 50 13.30 8.44 -35.42
CA ARG A 50 13.92 8.50 -34.08
C ARG A 50 13.28 9.58 -33.23
N TYR A 51 13.13 10.79 -33.78
CA TYR A 51 12.52 11.90 -33.06
C TYR A 51 11.09 11.60 -32.61
N ARG A 52 10.29 10.95 -33.46
CA ARG A 52 8.94 10.49 -33.08
C ARG A 52 8.98 9.45 -31.97
N SER A 53 9.90 8.50 -32.03
CA SER A 53 10.09 7.49 -30.98
C SER A 53 10.53 8.13 -29.67
N ASP A 54 11.42 9.12 -29.71
CA ASP A 54 11.90 9.82 -28.52
C ASP A 54 10.75 10.61 -27.87
N ILE A 55 9.89 11.26 -28.67
CA ILE A 55 8.69 11.93 -28.17
C ILE A 55 7.76 10.94 -27.46
N THR A 56 7.49 9.77 -28.06
CA THR A 56 6.59 8.79 -27.43
C THR A 56 7.19 8.26 -26.14
N ASN A 57 8.49 7.95 -26.12
CA ASN A 57 9.18 7.49 -24.92
C ASN A 57 9.14 8.53 -23.80
N LEU A 58 9.35 9.81 -24.13
CA LEU A 58 9.28 10.91 -23.16
C LEU A 58 7.85 11.11 -22.64
N GLN A 59 6.84 10.94 -23.49
CA GLN A 59 5.44 11.01 -23.06
C GLN A 59 5.10 9.88 -22.09
N ASP A 60 5.56 8.67 -22.36
CA ASP A 60 5.38 7.53 -21.46
C ASP A 60 6.09 7.76 -20.13
N GLU A 61 7.34 8.24 -20.14
CA GLU A 61 8.09 8.56 -18.91
C GLU A 61 7.40 9.65 -18.09
N VAL A 62 6.88 10.71 -18.74
CA VAL A 62 6.11 11.75 -18.04
C VAL A 62 4.85 11.17 -17.40
N ASN A 63 4.13 10.29 -18.10
CA ASN A 63 2.93 9.66 -17.55
C ASN A 63 3.25 8.77 -16.35
N ASP A 64 4.31 7.96 -16.44
CA ASP A 64 4.75 7.10 -15.33
C ASP A 64 5.16 7.94 -14.10
N GLN A 65 5.87 9.05 -14.34
CA GLN A 65 6.23 9.98 -13.28
C GLN A 65 5.00 10.66 -12.66
N MET A 66 3.99 11.02 -13.46
CA MET A 66 2.74 11.58 -12.95
C MET A 66 2.00 10.59 -12.06
N LEU A 67 1.82 9.34 -12.51
CA LEU A 67 1.17 8.29 -11.72
C LEU A 67 1.91 8.02 -10.40
N THR A 68 3.25 7.99 -10.46
CA THR A 68 4.08 7.82 -9.26
C THR A 68 3.89 8.99 -8.29
N ASN A 69 3.85 10.22 -8.80
CA ASN A 69 3.66 11.42 -7.97
C ASN A 69 2.28 11.43 -7.32
N GLU A 70 1.23 11.07 -8.05
CA GLU A 70 -0.13 10.94 -7.51
C GLU A 70 -0.18 9.89 -6.38
N SER A 71 0.44 8.73 -6.58
CA SER A 71 0.55 7.70 -5.53
C SER A 71 1.26 8.23 -4.29
N LEU A 72 2.41 8.88 -4.46
CA LEU A 72 3.18 9.44 -3.34
C LEU A 72 2.42 10.54 -2.59
N GLN A 73 1.61 11.34 -3.30
CA GLN A 73 0.76 12.34 -2.66
C GLN A 73 -0.34 11.69 -1.81
N GLN A 74 -0.93 10.59 -2.28
CA GLN A 74 -1.90 9.83 -1.49
C GLN A 74 -1.26 9.21 -0.25
N ASP A 75 -0.08 8.62 -0.38
CA ASP A 75 0.68 8.06 0.75
C ASP A 75 1.05 9.13 1.77
N LEU A 76 1.46 10.32 1.32
CA LEU A 76 1.78 11.45 2.19
C LEU A 76 0.54 11.90 2.97
N LEU A 77 -0.61 12.02 2.31
CA LEU A 77 -1.88 12.37 2.97
C LEU A 77 -2.28 11.32 4.01
N ARG A 78 -2.13 10.03 3.68
CA ARG A 78 -2.40 8.93 4.61
C ARG A 78 -1.48 8.99 5.83
N ALA A 79 -0.18 9.12 5.63
CA ALA A 79 0.79 9.24 6.72
C ALA A 79 0.52 10.47 7.61
N GLN A 80 0.08 11.58 7.01
CA GLN A 80 -0.30 12.78 7.75
C GLN A 80 -1.54 12.54 8.63
N GLN A 81 -2.54 11.82 8.13
CA GLN A 81 -3.73 11.45 8.90
C GLN A 81 -3.37 10.51 10.06
N GLU A 82 -2.58 9.47 9.81
CA GLU A 82 -2.10 8.54 10.84
C GLU A 82 -1.29 9.27 11.92
N MET A 83 -0.41 10.20 11.53
CA MET A 83 0.35 11.02 12.48
C MET A 83 -0.56 11.89 13.36
N GLN A 84 -1.63 12.47 12.79
CA GLN A 84 -2.60 13.25 13.57
C GLN A 84 -3.38 12.38 14.56
N GLN A 85 -3.80 11.19 14.13
CA GLN A 85 -4.47 10.23 15.01
C GLN A 85 -3.58 9.83 16.18
N LEU A 86 -2.33 9.43 15.90
CA LEU A 86 -1.35 9.07 16.92
C LEU A 86 -1.04 10.23 17.87
N ALA A 87 -1.02 11.47 17.39
CA ALA A 87 -0.83 12.64 18.23
C ALA A 87 -1.99 12.83 19.22
N LEU A 88 -3.23 12.64 18.76
CA LEU A 88 -4.42 12.71 19.62
C LEU A 88 -4.45 11.57 20.64
N GLU A 89 -4.16 10.34 20.22
CA GLU A 89 -4.08 9.18 21.12
C GLU A 89 -3.00 9.37 22.18
N LYS A 90 -1.82 9.85 21.79
CA LYS A 90 -0.74 10.16 22.72
C LYS A 90 -1.17 11.22 23.74
N GLN A 91 -1.91 12.25 23.31
CA GLN A 91 -2.43 13.27 24.22
C GLN A 91 -3.44 12.67 25.20
N ARG A 92 -4.35 11.81 24.72
CA ARG A 92 -5.32 11.11 25.57
C ARG A 92 -4.62 10.24 26.62
N LEU A 93 -3.68 9.39 26.20
CA LEU A 93 -2.90 8.56 27.13
C LEU A 93 -2.11 9.38 28.14
N ALA A 94 -1.57 10.54 27.73
CA ALA A 94 -0.89 11.44 28.66
C ALA A 94 -1.85 11.98 29.73
N GLN A 95 -3.09 12.31 29.38
CA GLN A 95 -4.12 12.74 30.33
C GLN A 95 -4.52 11.62 31.28
N GLU A 96 -4.78 10.42 30.75
CA GLU A 96 -5.09 9.23 31.56
C GLU A 96 -3.96 8.90 32.54
N ARG A 97 -2.70 8.99 32.09
CA ARG A 97 -1.53 8.82 32.94
C ARG A 97 -1.45 9.85 34.07
N GLU A 98 -1.76 11.12 33.80
CA GLU A 98 -1.78 12.16 34.85
C GLU A 98 -2.94 11.96 35.82
N LYS A 99 -4.11 11.46 35.36
CA LYS A 99 -5.23 11.08 36.24
C LYS A 99 -4.81 9.97 37.21
N ILE A 100 -4.27 8.87 36.70
CA ILE A 100 -3.78 7.75 37.51
C ILE A 100 -2.68 8.22 38.48
N ARG A 101 -1.78 9.10 38.03
CA ARG A 101 -0.74 9.67 38.89
C ARG A 101 -1.33 10.53 40.01
N ALA A 102 -2.42 11.24 39.77
CA ALA A 102 -3.12 12.01 40.80
C ALA A 102 -3.80 11.09 41.81
N GLU A 103 -4.50 10.05 41.36
CA GLU A 103 -5.12 9.02 42.21
C GLU A 103 -4.07 8.33 43.10
N LEU A 104 -2.94 7.91 42.52
CA LEU A 104 -1.84 7.31 43.29
C LEU A 104 -1.28 8.25 44.37
N LYS A 105 -1.19 9.56 44.09
CA LYS A 105 -0.76 10.54 45.10
C LYS A 105 -1.78 10.72 46.20
N GLU A 106 -3.07 10.63 45.89
CA GLU A 106 -4.12 10.73 46.90
C GLU A 106 -4.12 9.50 47.81
N ILE A 107 -4.02 8.30 47.23
CA ILE A 107 -3.84 7.05 47.98
C ILE A 107 -2.63 7.13 48.90
N ASP A 108 -1.47 7.62 48.42
CA ASP A 108 -0.26 7.79 49.24
C ASP A 108 -0.50 8.74 50.44
N ARG A 109 -1.30 9.79 50.27
CA ARG A 109 -1.69 10.68 51.38
C ARG A 109 -2.60 9.97 52.36
N GLU A 110 -3.64 9.28 51.88
CA GLU A 110 -4.57 8.52 52.73
C GLU A 110 -3.83 7.44 53.54
N VAL A 111 -2.89 6.73 52.92
CA VAL A 111 -2.01 5.76 53.59
C VAL A 111 -1.24 6.43 54.73
N LYS A 112 -0.62 7.59 54.48
CA LYS A 112 0.14 8.32 55.52
C LYS A 112 -0.75 8.76 56.67
N VAL A 113 -1.96 9.24 56.39
CA VAL A 113 -2.94 9.64 57.40
C VAL A 113 -3.42 8.43 58.20
N ALA A 114 -3.78 7.33 57.54
CA ALA A 114 -4.19 6.08 58.18
C ALA A 114 -3.06 5.53 59.06
N ALA A 115 -1.82 5.51 58.58
CA ALA A 115 -0.65 5.09 59.34
C ALA A 115 -0.43 5.96 60.60
N ALA A 116 -0.58 7.28 60.50
CA ALA A 116 -0.51 8.18 61.64
C ALA A 116 -1.62 7.89 62.67
N LYS A 117 -2.87 7.66 62.22
CA LYS A 117 -4.01 7.29 63.08
C LYS A 117 -3.82 5.93 63.75
N VAL A 118 -3.27 4.95 63.06
CA VAL A 118 -2.94 3.63 63.63
C VAL A 118 -1.88 3.76 64.72
N ARG A 119 -0.85 4.59 64.49
CA ARG A 119 0.21 4.85 65.49
C ARG A 119 -0.32 5.55 66.74
N SER A 120 -1.27 6.47 66.60
CA SER A 120 -1.86 7.19 67.74
C SER A 120 -2.91 6.36 68.51
N SER A 121 -3.47 5.31 67.90
CA SER A 121 -4.46 4.44 68.54
C SER A 121 -3.84 3.46 69.54
N LYS A 122 -4.41 3.40 70.75
CA LYS A 122 -3.94 2.52 71.85
C LYS A 122 -4.61 1.14 71.88
N SER A 123 -5.62 0.89 71.04
CA SER A 123 -6.41 -0.36 71.02
C SER A 123 -6.18 -1.14 69.73
N LEU A 124 -6.01 -2.46 69.84
CA LEU A 124 -5.91 -3.36 68.68
C LEU A 124 -7.16 -3.29 67.79
N TYR A 125 -8.35 -3.25 68.41
CA TYR A 125 -9.62 -3.09 67.68
C TYR A 125 -9.67 -1.76 66.92
N GLY A 126 -9.22 -0.67 67.55
CA GLY A 126 -9.16 0.64 66.90
C GLY A 126 -8.18 0.68 65.72
N LYS A 127 -7.02 0.02 65.85
CA LYS A 127 -6.05 -0.12 64.74
C LYS A 127 -6.63 -0.92 63.57
N PHE A 128 -7.29 -2.05 63.86
CA PHE A 128 -7.95 -2.86 62.84
C PHE A 128 -9.05 -2.08 62.12
N SER A 129 -9.91 -1.38 62.85
CA SER A 129 -10.98 -0.56 62.27
C SER A 129 -10.45 0.55 61.35
N ILE A 130 -9.33 1.20 61.69
CA ILE A 130 -8.70 2.21 60.83
C ILE A 130 -8.19 1.61 59.52
N VAL A 131 -7.49 0.47 59.58
CA VAL A 131 -6.97 -0.22 58.39
C VAL A 131 -8.10 -0.74 57.52
N TRP A 132 -9.13 -1.32 58.13
CA TRP A 132 -10.30 -1.82 57.43
C TRP A 132 -11.06 -0.70 56.70
N ASN A 133 -11.32 0.42 57.37
CA ASN A 133 -12.00 1.57 56.77
C ASN A 133 -11.19 2.18 55.62
N PHE A 134 -9.85 2.21 55.73
CA PHE A 134 -8.98 2.64 54.62
C PHE A 134 -9.12 1.71 53.41
N LEU A 135 -8.99 0.39 53.60
CA LEU A 135 -9.12 -0.58 52.50
C LEU A 135 -10.50 -0.49 51.82
N GLN A 136 -11.57 -0.35 52.63
CA GLN A 136 -12.93 -0.19 52.12
C GLN A 136 -13.09 1.10 51.31
N SER A 137 -12.58 2.22 51.82
CA SER A 137 -12.65 3.54 51.16
C SER A 137 -11.86 3.59 49.85
N THR A 138 -10.67 2.99 49.82
CA THR A 138 -9.70 3.20 48.74
C THR A 138 -9.80 2.14 47.63
N PHE A 139 -10.25 0.92 47.94
CA PHE A 139 -10.28 -0.18 46.97
C PHE A 139 -11.66 -0.80 46.74
N PHE A 140 -12.63 -0.54 47.62
CA PHE A 140 -13.96 -1.19 47.57
C PHE A 140 -15.12 -0.18 47.57
N SER A 141 -14.84 1.10 47.31
CA SER A 141 -15.85 2.16 47.24
C SER A 141 -16.30 2.49 45.81
N ASP A 142 -15.77 1.83 44.79
CA ASP A 142 -16.22 2.02 43.42
C ASP A 142 -17.63 1.46 43.21
N ASP A 143 -18.45 2.28 42.55
CA ASP A 143 -19.81 2.00 42.09
C ASP A 143 -19.81 0.65 41.31
N PRO A 144 -20.74 -0.29 41.58
CA PRO A 144 -20.77 -1.61 40.91
C PRO A 144 -20.97 -1.57 39.38
N GLN A 145 -21.04 -0.38 38.76
CA GLN A 145 -21.13 -0.17 37.32
C GLN A 145 -19.80 0.14 36.63
N ASP A 146 -18.70 0.39 37.36
CA ASP A 146 -17.37 0.67 36.78
C ASP A 146 -16.37 -0.45 37.08
N PHE A 147 -16.80 -1.71 36.91
CA PHE A 147 -15.84 -2.76 36.60
C PHE A 147 -15.28 -2.41 35.22
N GLY A 148 -14.15 -1.71 35.21
CA GLY A 148 -13.49 -1.23 34.01
C GLY A 148 -13.72 -2.19 32.86
N LYS A 149 -14.41 -1.71 31.82
CA LYS A 149 -14.72 -2.51 30.65
C LYS A 149 -13.39 -3.03 30.13
N ILE A 150 -13.11 -4.31 30.37
CA ILE A 150 -12.16 -5.05 29.59
C ILE A 150 -12.81 -5.08 28.22
N GLU A 151 -12.45 -4.12 27.37
CA GLU A 151 -12.73 -4.26 25.94
C GLU A 151 -12.14 -5.62 25.58
N PRO A 152 -12.96 -6.59 25.13
CA PRO A 152 -12.39 -7.81 24.57
C PRO A 152 -11.43 -7.32 23.49
N GLY A 153 -10.16 -7.71 23.60
CA GLY A 153 -9.20 -7.46 22.54
C GLY A 153 -9.88 -7.84 21.23
N ASN A 154 -9.79 -6.95 20.24
CA ASN A 154 -10.05 -7.34 18.87
C ASN A 154 -8.94 -8.34 18.48
N ASP A 155 -9.07 -9.57 18.95
CA ASP A 155 -8.34 -10.72 18.46
C ASP A 155 -8.98 -11.10 17.13
N ASP A 156 -8.83 -10.23 16.12
CA ASP A 156 -8.87 -10.64 14.73
C ASP A 156 -7.54 -11.35 14.43
N ASP A 157 -7.30 -12.46 15.12
CA ASP A 157 -6.26 -13.43 14.78
C ASP A 157 -6.90 -14.43 13.79
N PRO A 158 -6.54 -14.39 12.49
CA PRO A 158 -7.17 -15.21 11.46
C PRO A 158 -6.87 -16.72 11.58
N ASP A 159 -6.05 -17.14 12.54
CA ASP A 159 -5.63 -18.54 12.71
C ASP A 159 -6.34 -19.31 13.85
N ILE A 160 -7.29 -18.70 14.55
CA ILE A 160 -8.07 -19.39 15.61
C ILE A 160 -9.40 -19.90 15.04
N PRO A 161 -9.65 -21.23 14.96
CA PRO A 161 -10.93 -21.74 14.50
C PRO A 161 -12.05 -21.32 15.47
N PRO A 162 -13.23 -20.90 14.98
CA PRO A 162 -14.30 -20.44 15.85
C PRO A 162 -14.73 -21.57 16.78
N SER A 163 -14.71 -21.28 18.08
CA SER A 163 -15.21 -22.16 19.13
C SER A 163 -16.68 -22.48 18.87
N ALA A 164 -16.98 -23.76 18.69
CA ALA A 164 -18.30 -24.25 18.35
C ALA A 164 -19.33 -23.83 19.42
N GLY A 165 -20.33 -23.07 19.00
CA GLY A 165 -21.54 -22.82 19.76
C GLY A 165 -22.35 -24.11 20.00
N PRO A 166 -23.33 -24.08 20.93
CA PRO A 166 -24.00 -25.27 21.41
C PRO A 166 -24.87 -25.90 20.32
N VAL A 167 -24.76 -27.23 20.22
CA VAL A 167 -25.48 -28.10 19.28
C VAL A 167 -26.96 -28.19 19.68
N ASP A 168 -27.86 -27.68 18.83
CA ASP A 168 -29.28 -28.01 18.88
C ASP A 168 -29.53 -29.36 18.17
N PRO A 169 -30.25 -30.32 18.78
CA PRO A 169 -30.56 -31.59 18.15
C PRO A 169 -32.00 -31.58 17.62
N ASN A 170 -32.21 -31.46 16.31
CA ASN A 170 -33.36 -32.11 15.67
C ASN A 170 -33.20 -32.27 14.14
N PRO A 171 -33.28 -33.50 13.59
CA PRO A 171 -33.28 -33.72 12.14
C PRO A 171 -34.71 -33.89 11.62
N ASN A 172 -35.10 -33.12 10.60
CA ASN A 172 -36.22 -33.48 9.74
C ASN A 172 -35.77 -33.44 8.26
N PRO A 173 -35.88 -34.56 7.50
CA PRO A 173 -35.39 -34.65 6.14
C PRO A 173 -36.54 -34.42 5.15
N ASN A 174 -36.64 -33.23 4.55
CA ASN A 174 -37.19 -33.10 3.20
C ASN A 174 -37.09 -31.67 2.66
N SER A 175 -36.21 -31.47 1.68
CA SER A 175 -36.30 -30.54 0.55
C SER A 175 -34.92 -30.60 -0.12
N GLY A 176 -34.71 -31.31 -1.23
CA GLY A 176 -35.41 -31.09 -2.49
C GLY A 176 -34.71 -29.94 -3.22
N GLY A 177 -33.61 -30.21 -3.92
CA GLY A 177 -32.86 -29.18 -4.64
C GLY A 177 -31.55 -29.69 -5.25
N ASP A 178 -31.67 -30.45 -6.32
CA ASP A 178 -30.80 -30.51 -7.52
C ASP A 178 -29.30 -30.20 -7.38
N LYS A 179 -28.49 -31.26 -7.50
CA LYS A 179 -27.17 -31.21 -8.16
C LYS A 179 -27.40 -31.56 -9.63
N PRO A 180 -26.83 -30.80 -10.59
CA PRO A 180 -25.68 -31.39 -11.28
C PRO A 180 -24.70 -30.34 -11.84
N TRP A 181 -23.40 -30.49 -11.53
CA TRP A 181 -22.37 -30.57 -12.56
C TRP A 181 -21.05 -31.07 -11.95
N MET A 182 -20.62 -32.20 -12.52
CA MET A 182 -19.25 -32.72 -12.57
C MET A 182 -18.27 -31.64 -13.08
N SER A 183 -16.96 -31.66 -12.93
CA SER A 183 -15.97 -32.63 -12.47
C SER A 183 -14.59 -31.94 -12.52
N SER A 184 -13.61 -32.65 -11.97
CA SER A 184 -12.15 -32.60 -12.25
C SER A 184 -11.36 -31.87 -11.15
N SER A 185 -10.64 -32.58 -10.28
CA SER A 185 -9.31 -33.20 -10.52
C SER A 185 -8.34 -32.18 -11.10
N ARG A 186 -7.15 -31.90 -10.56
CA ARG A 186 -6.11 -32.72 -9.91
C ARG A 186 -5.14 -31.70 -9.27
N ALA A 187 -4.69 -31.87 -8.03
CA ALA A 187 -3.35 -32.36 -7.69
C ALA A 187 -2.17 -31.63 -8.37
N ASP A 188 -1.17 -31.35 -7.54
CA ASP A 188 0.25 -31.16 -7.86
C ASP A 188 0.74 -29.74 -8.18
N ILE A 189 0.85 -28.93 -7.12
CA ILE A 189 1.85 -27.87 -7.00
C ILE A 189 3.06 -28.47 -6.26
N GLN A 190 4.07 -28.91 -7.00
CA GLN A 190 5.46 -28.98 -6.52
C GLN A 190 6.37 -28.58 -7.68
N ARG A 191 7.07 -27.44 -7.50
CA ARG A 191 8.53 -27.35 -7.44
C ARG A 191 9.22 -28.03 -8.63
N ASP A 192 9.62 -27.24 -9.60
CA ASP A 192 11.01 -27.23 -10.06
C ASP A 192 11.29 -25.99 -10.92
N LEU A 193 12.49 -25.44 -10.69
CA LEU A 193 13.34 -24.63 -11.57
C LEU A 193 14.00 -23.45 -10.84
N LEU A 194 14.78 -23.81 -9.82
CA LEU A 194 16.13 -23.26 -9.66
C LEU A 194 17.00 -23.96 -10.71
N ASP A 195 17.24 -23.28 -11.83
CA ASP A 195 18.47 -23.35 -12.63
C ASP A 195 18.30 -22.49 -13.87
N ARG A 196 18.83 -21.25 -13.81
CA ARG A 196 19.50 -20.52 -14.90
C ARG A 196 20.01 -19.17 -14.42
#